data_AF-A0A4R8PTU8-F1
#
_entry.id   AF-A0A4R8PTU8-F1
#
_cell.length_a   1.000
_cell.length_b   1.000
_cell.length_c   1.000
_cell.angle_alpha   90.00
_cell.angle_beta   90.00
_cell.angle_gamma   90.00
#
_symmetry.space_group_name_H-M   'P 1'
#
loop_
_entity.id
_entity.type
_entity.pdbx_description
1 polymer ?
#
loop_
_entity_poly.entity_id
_entity_poly.type
_entity_poly.pdbx_seq_one_letter_code
_entity_poly.pdbx_strand_id
1 'polypeptide(L)'
;MVFASTLLLAFAAALSSASPLQRRVVTELNEEAFKEAHQRDGTATRASSNVQIKTSDGKCLFVDKLSGDFRANLTPIQVAQCGTKDGEGWDIITAGKHNDQPGSALVVSTLTQACFNFDPRRKAGNQVLLFSCGGRAAGEGKVTNSQLFAFTGGAGPLSFQPENEKAKCFAVKGDVLDIADCNASDQNQSFTLGGAGGAAGGNDNGNGNANTDENNGAQKPAPTTAAPEATEAPGAGGCGQDVTVTQTVTTTVAPGKGQGNNGEAPAATAKPETTSPAAAPPAAGNGAGNGAGNGNANGNIPNANPTTPVPVSRAGGTFNPTAAAEANTFDDTAARAFTKVAIRAPNGQCLSVDPTAGDFRQNLIPVALVDCNGSANEQFDIVTKGKHNDGKDGGALVVSSLTNGCVSTDGRRTDGDTVTMFSCGGRAAGEGLTNTGQLVKIQGNSFVWKPVNDQINCVVPGTQGRLVTAPCKGDNSETYTIVA
;
A
#
# COMPACT_ATOMS: atom_id res chain seq x y z
N MET A 1 -66.88 47.07 9.52
CA MET A 1 -65.89 48.16 9.60
C MET A 1 -64.72 47.64 10.42
N VAL A 2 -63.52 47.56 9.81
CA VAL A 2 -62.14 47.60 10.39
C VAL A 2 -61.84 46.62 11.55
N PHE A 3 -60.76 45.86 11.69
CA PHE A 3 -59.34 45.78 11.28
C PHE A 3 -59.03 44.24 11.25
N ALA A 4 -57.93 43.64 10.79
CA ALA A 4 -56.55 44.06 10.68
C ALA A 4 -55.83 43.12 9.69
N SER A 5 -54.96 43.73 8.87
CA SER A 5 -53.88 43.05 8.15
C SER A 5 -52.81 42.51 9.11
N THR A 6 -51.89 41.73 8.52
CA THR A 6 -50.52 41.39 8.97
C THR A 6 -50.36 40.30 10.04
N LEU A 7 -50.02 39.08 9.61
CA LEU A 7 -48.64 38.55 9.69
C LEU A 7 -48.60 37.16 9.01
N LEU A 8 -48.12 37.11 7.77
CA LEU A 8 -47.82 35.88 7.03
C LEU A 8 -46.39 36.03 6.53
N LEU A 9 -45.39 35.56 7.27
CA LEU A 9 -43.98 35.36 6.85
C LEU A 9 -43.12 34.98 8.08
N ALA A 10 -43.00 33.69 8.38
CA ALA A 10 -41.87 33.13 9.15
C ALA A 10 -41.94 31.59 9.23
N PHE A 11 -41.90 30.88 8.10
CA PHE A 11 -41.63 29.43 8.10
C PHE A 11 -41.00 29.01 6.76
N ALA A 12 -39.79 29.47 6.49
CA ALA A 12 -38.91 28.90 5.47
C ALA A 12 -37.51 29.50 5.58
N ALA A 13 -36.62 28.88 6.36
CA ALA A 13 -35.16 28.87 6.16
C ALA A 13 -34.45 28.30 7.39
N ALA A 14 -34.42 26.98 7.52
CA ALA A 14 -33.43 26.28 8.35
C ALA A 14 -33.33 24.80 7.92
N LEU A 15 -33.12 24.56 6.63
CA LEU A 15 -32.49 23.32 6.17
C LEU A 15 -31.05 23.69 5.84
N SER A 16 -30.24 23.80 6.89
CA SER A 16 -28.79 23.82 6.77
C SER A 16 -28.40 22.45 6.21
N SER A 17 -28.09 22.41 4.93
CA SER A 17 -27.46 21.29 4.25
C SER A 17 -26.13 20.98 4.91
N ALA A 18 -26.13 20.08 5.90
CA ALA A 18 -24.94 19.36 6.29
C ALA A 18 -24.66 18.33 5.19
N SER A 19 -23.95 18.73 4.14
CA SER A 19 -23.31 17.77 3.24
C SER A 19 -22.36 16.91 4.08
N PRO A 20 -22.43 15.58 4.03
CA PRO A 20 -21.45 14.76 4.70
C PRO A 20 -20.13 14.86 3.91
N LEU A 21 -19.23 15.74 4.33
CA LEU A 21 -17.81 15.52 4.06
C LEU A 21 -17.50 14.08 4.47
N GLN A 22 -16.87 13.31 3.58
CA GLN A 22 -16.60 11.91 3.89
C GLN A 22 -15.82 11.83 5.19
N ARG A 23 -16.44 11.16 6.18
CA ARG A 23 -15.93 11.02 7.53
C ARG A 23 -14.52 10.43 7.45
N ARG A 24 -13.58 11.01 8.21
CA ARG A 24 -12.26 10.41 8.43
C ARG A 24 -12.42 8.91 8.66
N VAL A 25 -11.76 8.14 7.83
CA VAL A 25 -11.85 6.68 7.83
C VAL A 25 -10.92 6.12 8.90
N VAL A 26 -9.80 6.79 9.12
CA VAL A 26 -8.83 6.48 10.19
C VAL A 26 -8.69 7.66 11.16
N THR A 27 -8.35 7.37 12.41
CA THR A 27 -8.09 8.39 13.43
C THR A 27 -6.69 8.98 13.34
N GLU A 28 -5.74 8.20 12.82
CA GLU A 28 -4.35 8.56 12.56
C GLU A 28 -3.78 7.72 11.40
N LEU A 29 -2.64 8.15 10.85
CA LEU A 29 -1.90 7.39 9.85
C LEU A 29 -0.86 6.50 10.53
N ASN A 30 -0.56 5.36 9.92
CA ASN A 30 0.70 4.68 10.19
C ASN A 30 1.81 5.49 9.49
N GLU A 31 2.60 6.21 10.26
CA GLU A 31 3.61 7.14 9.77
C GLU A 31 4.69 6.48 8.89
N GLU A 32 5.07 5.23 9.20
CA GLU A 32 6.05 4.49 8.39
C GLU A 32 5.46 4.12 7.04
N ALA A 33 4.26 3.52 7.04
CA ALA A 33 3.58 3.12 5.82
C ALA A 33 3.20 4.32 4.94
N PHE A 34 2.82 5.44 5.56
CA PHE A 34 2.55 6.70 4.85
C PHE A 34 3.80 7.26 4.19
N LYS A 35 4.93 7.33 4.91
CA LYS A 35 6.23 7.80 4.36
C LYS A 35 6.77 6.90 3.26
N GLU A 36 6.60 5.59 3.40
CA GLU A 36 6.94 4.62 2.37
C GLU A 36 6.08 4.85 1.12
N ALA A 37 4.76 4.91 1.31
CA ALA A 37 3.78 4.99 0.24
C ALA A 37 3.81 6.30 -0.56
N HIS A 38 4.22 7.40 0.07
CA HIS A 38 4.10 8.73 -0.49
C HIS A 38 5.40 9.53 -0.44
N GLN A 39 6.42 8.95 -1.07
CA GLN A 39 7.72 9.61 -1.23
C GLN A 39 7.62 10.73 -2.26
N ARG A 40 8.15 11.90 -1.91
CA ARG A 40 8.29 13.01 -2.85
C ARG A 40 9.29 12.63 -3.95
N ASP A 41 8.87 12.74 -5.20
CA ASP A 41 9.76 12.55 -6.35
C ASP A 41 10.74 13.73 -6.46
N GLY A 42 12.01 13.48 -6.14
CA GLY A 42 13.11 14.43 -6.25
C GLY A 42 13.59 14.66 -7.69
N THR A 43 13.22 13.80 -8.64
CA THR A 43 13.56 13.92 -10.07
C THR A 43 12.50 14.65 -10.88
N ALA A 44 11.39 15.04 -10.23
CA ALA A 44 10.23 15.60 -10.88
C ALA A 44 10.48 16.98 -11.51
N THR A 45 10.12 17.12 -12.78
CA THR A 45 9.94 18.41 -13.45
C THR A 45 8.51 18.88 -13.21
N ARG A 46 8.37 20.04 -12.56
CA ARG A 46 7.08 20.60 -12.14
C ARG A 46 6.71 21.76 -13.03
N ALA A 47 5.59 21.63 -13.75
CA ALA A 47 4.99 22.73 -14.49
C ALA A 47 4.34 23.76 -13.55
N SER A 48 3.86 23.31 -12.39
CA SER A 48 3.34 24.15 -11.32
C SER A 48 3.59 23.47 -9.98
N SER A 49 3.84 24.25 -8.93
CA SER A 49 4.05 23.72 -7.58
C SER A 49 3.16 24.44 -6.58
N ASN A 50 2.56 23.67 -5.68
CA ASN A 50 1.66 24.13 -4.62
C ASN A 50 0.58 25.13 -5.10
N VAL A 51 -0.04 24.86 -6.25
CA VAL A 51 -1.15 25.64 -6.80
C VAL A 51 -2.49 25.08 -6.33
N GLN A 52 -3.52 25.91 -6.25
CA GLN A 52 -4.88 25.40 -6.12
C GLN A 52 -5.41 24.94 -7.48
N ILE A 53 -6.24 23.89 -7.47
CA ILE A 53 -7.07 23.50 -8.61
C ILE A 53 -8.48 23.99 -8.32
N LYS A 54 -8.96 24.93 -9.13
CA LYS A 54 -10.26 25.57 -8.97
C LYS A 54 -11.28 25.00 -9.94
N THR A 55 -12.48 24.72 -9.45
CA THR A 55 -13.66 24.37 -10.24
C THR A 55 -14.21 25.61 -10.96
N SER A 56 -15.06 25.41 -11.96
CA SER A 56 -15.71 26.51 -12.70
C SER A 56 -16.55 27.44 -11.81
N ASP A 57 -17.10 26.94 -10.70
CA ASP A 57 -17.86 27.72 -9.72
C ASP A 57 -16.97 28.41 -8.66
N GLY A 58 -15.64 28.36 -8.82
CA GLY A 58 -14.67 29.08 -8.00
C GLY A 58 -14.28 28.40 -6.67
N LYS A 59 -14.74 27.16 -6.45
CA LYS A 59 -14.31 26.32 -5.32
C LYS A 59 -12.97 25.65 -5.61
N CYS A 60 -12.34 25.08 -4.59
CA CYS A 60 -11.05 24.41 -4.68
C CYS A 60 -11.18 22.92 -4.42
N LEU A 61 -10.37 22.14 -5.15
CA LEU A 61 -10.12 20.75 -4.82
C LEU A 61 -9.22 20.67 -3.58
N PHE A 62 -9.59 19.81 -2.64
CA PHE A 62 -8.80 19.54 -1.44
C PHE A 62 -8.87 18.06 -1.05
N VAL A 63 -8.02 17.66 -0.11
CA VAL A 63 -8.05 16.32 0.49
C VAL A 63 -7.90 16.36 2.00
N ASP A 64 -8.64 15.51 2.70
CA ASP A 64 -8.39 15.19 4.11
C ASP A 64 -7.48 13.96 4.17
N LYS A 65 -6.25 14.11 4.68
CA LYS A 65 -5.26 13.02 4.78
C LYS A 65 -5.75 11.78 5.53
N LEU A 66 -6.76 11.91 6.39
CA LEU A 66 -7.33 10.81 7.18
C LEU A 66 -8.61 10.20 6.57
N SER A 67 -9.00 10.63 5.37
CA SER A 67 -10.19 10.12 4.68
C SER A 67 -9.92 8.90 3.79
N GLY A 68 -8.65 8.49 3.68
CA GLY A 68 -8.22 7.24 3.03
C GLY A 68 -7.95 6.11 4.03
N ASP A 69 -7.21 5.09 3.57
CA ASP A 69 -6.70 4.03 4.43
C ASP A 69 -5.57 4.54 5.36
N PHE A 70 -5.03 3.64 6.19
CA PHE A 70 -3.98 3.93 7.18
C PHE A 70 -2.69 4.53 6.62
N ARG A 71 -2.48 4.49 5.29
CA ARG A 71 -1.34 5.09 4.60
C ARG A 71 -1.76 6.26 3.69
N ALA A 72 -2.98 6.78 3.84
CA ALA A 72 -3.58 7.84 3.01
C ALA A 72 -3.82 7.47 1.53
N ASN A 73 -3.84 6.18 1.19
CA ASN A 73 -4.34 5.71 -0.10
C ASN A 73 -5.85 5.67 -0.11
N LEU A 74 -6.44 5.68 -1.31
CA LEU A 74 -7.89 5.66 -1.50
C LEU A 74 -8.57 6.90 -0.88
N THR A 75 -7.83 8.00 -0.77
CA THR A 75 -8.30 9.27 -0.22
C THR A 75 -9.17 9.98 -1.24
N PRO A 76 -10.46 10.26 -0.96
CA PRO A 76 -11.33 11.00 -1.86
C PRO A 76 -10.84 12.43 -2.11
N ILE A 77 -10.98 12.89 -3.36
CA ILE A 77 -10.74 14.28 -3.74
C ILE A 77 -12.06 15.04 -3.58
N GLN A 78 -12.05 16.09 -2.77
CA GLN A 78 -13.24 16.80 -2.33
C GLN A 78 -13.24 18.25 -2.82
N VAL A 79 -14.41 18.90 -2.77
CA VAL A 79 -14.61 20.27 -3.22
C VAL A 79 -15.07 21.13 -2.05
N ALA A 80 -14.40 22.26 -1.81
CA ALA A 80 -14.79 23.23 -0.78
C ALA A 80 -14.48 24.66 -1.22
N GLN A 81 -14.96 25.65 -0.45
CA GLN A 81 -14.55 27.03 -0.65
C GLN A 81 -13.03 27.14 -0.51
N CYS A 82 -12.37 27.82 -1.45
CA CYS A 82 -10.93 28.01 -1.42
C CYS A 82 -10.47 28.70 -0.13
N GLY A 83 -9.35 28.24 0.43
CA GLY A 83 -8.76 28.76 1.66
C GLY A 83 -9.47 28.32 2.94
N THR A 84 -10.41 27.36 2.86
CA THR A 84 -11.15 26.87 4.04
C THR A 84 -10.69 25.50 4.52
N LYS A 85 -9.85 24.82 3.74
CA LYS A 85 -9.36 23.48 4.04
C LYS A 85 -7.84 23.41 3.90
N ASP A 86 -7.25 22.54 4.71
CA ASP A 86 -5.91 22.05 4.43
C ASP A 86 -5.95 21.14 3.19
N GLY A 87 -4.79 20.93 2.54
CA GLY A 87 -4.69 20.00 1.42
C GLY A 87 -5.25 20.52 0.09
N GLU A 88 -5.37 21.83 -0.06
CA GLU A 88 -5.76 22.51 -1.32
C GLU A 88 -4.58 22.70 -2.29
N GLY A 89 -3.36 22.34 -1.88
CA GLY A 89 -2.16 22.49 -2.69
C GLY A 89 -1.90 21.28 -3.59
N TRP A 90 -1.56 21.56 -4.85
CA TRP A 90 -1.31 20.58 -5.88
C TRP A 90 -0.03 20.91 -6.66
N ASP A 91 0.75 19.89 -6.95
CA ASP A 91 1.84 19.95 -7.91
C ASP A 91 1.41 19.32 -9.23
N ILE A 92 1.81 19.95 -10.35
CA ILE A 92 1.61 19.41 -11.71
C ILE A 92 2.97 18.98 -12.24
N ILE A 93 3.18 17.66 -12.33
CA ILE A 93 4.47 17.06 -12.68
C ILE A 93 4.42 16.51 -14.11
N THR A 94 5.23 17.06 -15.01
CA THR A 94 5.25 16.70 -16.43
C THR A 94 6.38 15.73 -16.81
N ALA A 95 7.32 15.47 -15.89
CA ALA A 95 8.32 14.42 -16.02
C ALA A 95 8.83 14.02 -14.63
N GLY A 96 9.31 12.79 -14.45
CA GLY A 96 9.90 12.30 -13.20
C GLY A 96 9.94 10.78 -13.13
N LYS A 97 10.27 10.22 -11.95
CA LYS A 97 10.30 8.78 -11.68
C LYS A 97 9.00 8.09 -12.08
N HIS A 98 7.87 8.79 -11.90
CA HIS A 98 6.53 8.26 -12.12
C HIS A 98 5.84 8.82 -13.37
N ASN A 99 6.54 9.62 -14.18
CA ASN A 99 6.04 10.13 -15.45
C ASN A 99 7.18 10.23 -16.49
N ASP A 100 7.19 9.29 -17.44
CA ASP A 100 8.09 9.28 -18.60
C ASP A 100 7.33 9.50 -19.91
N GLN A 101 6.06 9.92 -19.85
CA GLN A 101 5.18 10.09 -21.00
C GLN A 101 5.07 11.57 -21.40
N PRO A 102 5.61 11.97 -22.57
CA PRO A 102 5.49 13.34 -23.05
C PRO A 102 4.03 13.73 -23.29
N GLY A 103 3.67 14.97 -22.94
CA GLY A 103 2.30 15.48 -23.10
C GLY A 103 1.33 15.06 -22.01
N SER A 104 1.83 14.42 -20.94
CA SER A 104 1.04 13.96 -19.81
C SER A 104 1.57 14.53 -18.50
N ALA A 105 0.69 14.65 -17.51
CA ALA A 105 1.03 15.10 -16.17
C ALA A 105 0.50 14.15 -15.09
N LEU A 106 1.25 14.07 -14.00
CA LEU A 106 0.73 13.66 -12.70
C LEU A 106 0.21 14.90 -11.96
N VAL A 107 -0.92 14.74 -11.30
CA VAL A 107 -1.46 15.73 -10.36
C VAL A 107 -1.24 15.19 -8.94
N VAL A 108 -0.42 15.87 -8.16
CA VAL A 108 0.08 15.36 -6.87
C VAL A 108 -0.34 16.29 -5.74
N SER A 109 -0.93 15.75 -4.69
CA SER A 109 -1.27 16.52 -3.48
C SER A 109 0.01 16.95 -2.77
N THR A 110 0.14 18.24 -2.43
CA THR A 110 1.30 18.71 -1.64
C THR A 110 1.22 18.26 -0.18
N LEU A 111 0.01 18.03 0.34
CA LEU A 111 -0.23 17.54 1.71
C LEU A 111 0.19 16.09 1.88
N THR A 112 -0.10 15.24 0.90
CA THR A 112 0.11 13.78 1.04
C THR A 112 1.17 13.20 0.13
N GLN A 113 1.62 13.90 -0.92
CA GLN A 113 2.44 13.38 -2.02
C GLN A 113 1.79 12.23 -2.82
N ALA A 114 0.48 12.01 -2.65
CA ALA A 114 -0.28 11.04 -3.42
C ALA A 114 -0.78 11.64 -4.75
N CYS A 115 -0.89 10.79 -5.77
CA CYS A 115 -1.28 11.13 -7.13
C CYS A 115 -2.79 10.95 -7.34
N PHE A 116 -3.40 11.81 -8.17
CA PHE A 116 -4.71 11.51 -8.78
C PHE A 116 -4.68 10.13 -9.42
N ASN A 117 -5.73 9.34 -9.20
CA ASN A 117 -5.86 8.00 -9.76
C ASN A 117 -7.31 7.71 -10.16
N PHE A 118 -7.49 7.09 -11.32
CA PHE A 118 -8.75 6.51 -11.77
C PHE A 118 -8.70 4.98 -11.80
N ASP A 119 -9.53 4.31 -11.00
CA ASP A 119 -9.69 2.86 -11.02
C ASP A 119 -11.10 2.46 -11.50
N PRO A 120 -11.26 2.02 -12.78
CA PRO A 120 -12.56 1.64 -13.32
C PRO A 120 -13.15 0.39 -12.65
N ARG A 121 -12.33 -0.40 -11.94
CA ARG A 121 -12.77 -1.62 -11.26
C ARG A 121 -13.50 -1.31 -9.94
N ARG A 122 -13.41 -0.08 -9.45
CA ARG A 122 -14.12 0.35 -8.23
C ARG A 122 -15.57 0.71 -8.55
N LYS A 123 -16.39 0.67 -7.51
CA LYS A 123 -17.82 1.06 -7.59
C LYS A 123 -17.93 2.54 -7.97
N ALA A 124 -18.95 2.89 -8.75
CA ALA A 124 -19.26 4.29 -9.07
C ALA A 124 -19.33 5.17 -7.80
N GLY A 125 -18.85 6.41 -7.88
CA GLY A 125 -18.69 7.29 -6.71
C GLY A 125 -17.47 6.98 -5.83
N ASN A 126 -16.62 6.03 -6.24
CA ASN A 126 -15.41 5.63 -5.52
C ASN A 126 -14.29 5.24 -6.50
N GLN A 127 -14.28 5.83 -7.70
CA GLN A 127 -13.34 5.51 -8.79
C GLN A 127 -12.22 6.53 -8.92
N VAL A 128 -12.47 7.79 -8.53
CA VAL A 128 -11.51 8.90 -8.54
C VAL A 128 -11.04 9.15 -7.10
N LEU A 129 -9.76 8.90 -6.84
CA LEU A 129 -9.16 8.95 -5.50
C LEU A 129 -7.69 9.36 -5.61
N LEU A 130 -7.07 9.73 -4.49
CA LEU A 130 -5.61 9.72 -4.39
C LEU A 130 -5.09 8.31 -4.14
N PHE A 131 -3.97 8.01 -4.79
CA PHE A 131 -3.22 6.79 -4.58
C PHE A 131 -1.72 7.08 -4.71
N SER A 132 -0.88 6.25 -4.08
CA SER A 132 0.57 6.30 -4.21
C SER A 132 0.99 6.41 -5.67
N CYS A 133 1.85 7.38 -5.95
CA CYS A 133 2.37 7.60 -7.30
C CYS A 133 3.07 6.34 -7.81
N GLY A 134 2.84 5.99 -9.07
CA GLY A 134 3.27 4.73 -9.69
C GLY A 134 2.27 3.57 -9.59
N GLY A 135 1.09 3.80 -9.00
CA GLY A 135 -0.04 2.85 -9.07
C GLY A 135 0.09 1.63 -8.16
N ARG A 136 1.10 1.58 -7.31
CA ARG A 136 1.29 0.54 -6.29
C ARG A 136 1.15 1.16 -4.91
N ALA A 137 0.51 0.44 -3.99
CA ALA A 137 0.09 0.99 -2.70
C ALA A 137 1.25 1.43 -1.77
N ALA A 138 2.50 1.09 -2.08
CA ALA A 138 3.68 1.52 -1.33
C ALA A 138 4.59 2.46 -2.15
N GLY A 139 4.12 3.00 -3.29
CA GLY A 139 4.87 3.99 -4.08
C GLY A 139 6.07 3.42 -4.85
N GLU A 140 6.22 2.09 -4.87
CA GLU A 140 7.31 1.37 -5.55
C GLU A 140 7.09 1.21 -7.06
N GLY A 141 5.89 1.54 -7.54
CA GLY A 141 5.55 1.49 -8.95
C GLY A 141 6.33 2.49 -9.80
N LYS A 142 6.26 2.33 -11.13
CA LYS A 142 6.90 3.24 -12.09
C LYS A 142 5.86 4.21 -12.64
N VAL A 143 5.48 4.03 -13.90
CA VAL A 143 4.49 4.84 -14.61
C VAL A 143 3.23 4.00 -14.80
N THR A 144 2.06 4.59 -14.58
CA THR A 144 0.75 3.93 -14.77
C THR A 144 -0.22 4.88 -15.47
N ASN A 145 -0.91 4.37 -16.48
CA ASN A 145 -1.91 5.13 -17.22
C ASN A 145 -3.14 5.53 -16.38
N SER A 146 -3.36 4.89 -15.22
CA SER A 146 -4.43 5.27 -14.29
C SER A 146 -4.18 6.59 -13.55
N GLN A 147 -2.96 7.11 -13.60
CA GLN A 147 -2.55 8.33 -12.90
C GLN A 147 -2.04 9.43 -13.83
N LEU A 148 -1.93 9.14 -15.13
CA LEU A 148 -1.51 10.11 -16.13
C LEU A 148 -2.72 10.79 -16.76
N PHE A 149 -2.61 12.10 -16.93
CA PHE A 149 -3.62 12.95 -17.53
C PHE A 149 -3.01 13.77 -18.64
N ALA A 150 -3.71 13.91 -19.76
CA ALA A 150 -3.25 14.76 -20.85
C ALA A 150 -3.00 16.20 -20.36
N PHE A 151 -1.83 16.76 -20.66
CA PHE A 151 -1.45 18.11 -20.23
C PHE A 151 -0.51 18.77 -21.22
N THR A 152 -0.98 19.85 -21.84
CA THR A 152 -0.24 20.64 -22.83
C THR A 152 0.34 21.95 -22.26
N GLY A 153 0.28 22.14 -20.94
CA GLY A 153 0.66 23.38 -20.27
C GLY A 153 -0.49 24.39 -20.10
N GLY A 154 -0.22 25.48 -19.39
CA GLY A 154 -1.17 26.55 -19.10
C GLY A 154 -1.96 26.38 -17.80
N ALA A 155 -2.69 27.44 -17.42
CA ALA A 155 -3.48 27.51 -16.19
C ALA A 155 -4.95 27.06 -16.36
N GLY A 156 -5.32 26.57 -17.55
CA GLY A 156 -6.67 26.10 -17.88
C GLY A 156 -7.46 27.05 -18.79
N PRO A 157 -8.73 26.71 -19.07
CA PRO A 157 -9.48 25.58 -18.51
C PRO A 157 -8.86 24.22 -18.89
N LEU A 158 -8.74 23.34 -17.90
CA LEU A 158 -8.22 21.98 -17.98
C LEU A 158 -9.38 21.00 -17.82
N SER A 159 -9.25 19.84 -18.47
CA SER A 159 -10.07 18.67 -18.18
C SER A 159 -9.14 17.51 -17.83
N PHE A 160 -9.37 16.86 -16.70
CA PHE A 160 -8.57 15.71 -16.28
C PHE A 160 -9.14 14.43 -16.89
N GLN A 161 -8.61 14.07 -18.05
CA GLN A 161 -8.91 12.83 -18.77
C GLN A 161 -7.82 11.79 -18.44
N PRO A 162 -8.13 10.71 -17.70
CA PRO A 162 -7.15 9.69 -17.38
C PRO A 162 -6.79 8.86 -18.62
N GLU A 163 -5.51 8.51 -18.78
CA GLU A 163 -5.05 7.80 -19.98
C GLU A 163 -5.59 6.37 -20.12
N ASN A 164 -5.93 5.71 -19.00
CA ASN A 164 -6.52 4.38 -19.02
C ASN A 164 -8.00 4.38 -19.45
N GLU A 165 -8.65 5.54 -19.61
CA GLU A 165 -10.04 5.63 -20.06
C GLU A 165 -10.31 6.97 -20.77
N LYS A 166 -9.93 7.04 -22.05
CA LYS A 166 -9.99 8.28 -22.85
C LYS A 166 -11.41 8.79 -23.14
N ALA A 167 -12.47 8.02 -22.93
CA ALA A 167 -13.83 8.54 -23.10
C ALA A 167 -14.34 9.30 -21.86
N LYS A 168 -13.59 9.25 -20.76
CA LYS A 168 -14.05 9.74 -19.46
C LYS A 168 -13.20 10.89 -18.95
N CYS A 169 -13.84 11.79 -18.22
CA CYS A 169 -13.23 12.99 -17.65
C CYS A 169 -13.65 13.12 -16.19
N PHE A 170 -12.75 13.65 -15.36
CA PHE A 170 -13.11 13.96 -13.97
C PHE A 170 -14.17 15.06 -13.96
N ALA A 171 -15.18 14.88 -13.12
CA ALA A 171 -16.32 15.75 -12.97
C ALA A 171 -16.64 15.96 -11.51
N VAL A 172 -16.98 17.19 -11.13
CA VAL A 172 -17.54 17.49 -9.82
C VAL A 172 -18.93 16.88 -9.71
N LYS A 173 -19.16 16.03 -8.69
CA LYS A 173 -20.47 15.47 -8.36
C LYS A 173 -20.80 15.74 -6.89
N GLY A 174 -21.59 16.79 -6.66
CA GLY A 174 -21.80 17.29 -5.30
C GLY A 174 -20.50 17.88 -4.75
N ASP A 175 -20.05 17.39 -3.61
CA ASP A 175 -18.84 17.89 -2.93
C ASP A 175 -17.60 16.98 -3.14
N VAL A 176 -17.66 16.07 -4.10
CA VAL A 176 -16.54 15.16 -4.45
C VAL A 176 -16.23 15.20 -5.94
N LEU A 177 -15.01 14.83 -6.28
CA LEU A 177 -14.60 14.56 -7.66
C LEU A 177 -14.88 13.09 -7.99
N ASP A 178 -15.50 12.84 -9.13
CA ASP A 178 -15.77 11.50 -9.64
C ASP A 178 -15.62 11.50 -11.17
N ILE A 179 -16.06 10.44 -11.85
CA ILE A 179 -15.89 10.26 -13.29
C ILE A 179 -17.21 10.47 -14.08
N ALA A 180 -17.16 11.08 -15.25
CA ALA A 180 -18.27 11.20 -16.21
C ALA A 180 -17.78 11.02 -17.66
N ASP A 181 -18.71 10.91 -18.61
CA ASP A 181 -18.37 11.02 -20.05
C ASP A 181 -17.80 12.41 -20.33
N CYS A 182 -16.72 12.47 -21.11
CA CYS A 182 -16.08 13.74 -21.45
C CYS A 182 -17.04 14.64 -22.23
N ASN A 183 -17.23 15.87 -21.73
CA ASN A 183 -18.02 16.90 -22.38
C ASN A 183 -17.37 18.27 -22.16
N ALA A 184 -16.81 18.85 -23.22
CA ALA A 184 -16.13 20.15 -23.16
C ALA A 184 -17.05 21.33 -22.80
N SER A 185 -18.38 21.16 -22.89
CA SER A 185 -19.35 22.17 -22.46
C SER A 185 -19.80 22.00 -21.01
N ASP A 186 -19.45 20.88 -20.36
CA ASP A 186 -19.81 20.63 -18.96
C ASP A 186 -18.84 21.38 -18.03
N GLN A 187 -19.36 22.41 -17.36
CA GLN A 187 -18.59 23.22 -16.43
C GLN A 187 -18.06 22.41 -15.24
N ASN A 188 -18.73 21.30 -14.87
CA ASN A 188 -18.24 20.42 -13.80
C ASN A 188 -16.95 19.66 -14.17
N GLN A 189 -16.57 19.66 -15.45
CA GLN A 189 -15.35 19.03 -15.99
C GLN A 189 -14.26 20.06 -16.32
N SER A 190 -14.47 21.33 -15.96
CA SER A 190 -13.56 22.44 -16.26
C SER A 190 -12.86 22.93 -14.99
N PHE A 191 -11.53 22.86 -15.01
CA PHE A 191 -10.68 23.22 -13.88
C PHE A 191 -9.65 24.28 -14.27
N THR A 192 -9.23 25.13 -13.33
CA THR A 192 -8.14 26.09 -13.54
C THR A 192 -7.08 25.95 -12.46
N LEU A 193 -5.83 26.23 -12.80
CA LEU A 193 -4.71 26.27 -11.88
C LEU A 193 -4.46 27.71 -11.46
N GLY A 194 -4.40 28.00 -10.17
CA GLY A 194 -4.02 29.34 -9.71
C GLY A 194 -4.29 29.60 -8.25
N GLY A 195 -3.58 30.58 -7.68
CA GLY A 195 -3.53 30.82 -6.23
C GLY A 195 -2.50 29.93 -5.54
N ALA A 196 -2.04 30.35 -4.35
CA ALA A 196 -1.14 29.53 -3.52
C ALA A 196 -1.98 28.60 -2.64
N GLY A 197 -1.69 27.29 -2.66
CA GLY A 197 -2.28 26.35 -1.71
C GLY A 197 -1.84 26.70 -0.28
N GLY A 198 -2.79 26.75 0.66
CA GLY A 198 -2.52 27.00 2.08
C GLY A 198 -1.48 26.03 2.66
N ALA A 199 -0.74 26.48 3.68
CA ALA A 199 0.45 25.82 4.21
C ALA A 199 0.20 24.37 4.67
N ALA A 200 1.18 23.50 4.42
CA ALA A 200 1.21 22.13 4.90
C ALA A 200 1.15 22.10 6.44
N GLY A 201 0.10 21.49 7.00
CA GLY A 201 -0.02 21.18 8.42
C GLY A 201 0.92 20.05 8.84
N GLY A 202 2.21 20.35 8.91
CA GLY A 202 3.18 19.62 9.73
C GLY A 202 3.25 20.27 11.10
N ASN A 203 3.06 19.51 12.17
CA ASN A 203 3.28 19.98 13.53
C ASN A 203 4.78 20.27 13.73
N ASP A 204 5.20 21.51 13.48
CA ASP A 204 6.43 22.05 14.04
C ASP A 204 6.07 22.78 15.34
N ASN A 205 6.37 22.15 16.47
CA ASN A 205 6.50 22.87 17.73
C ASN A 205 7.65 23.87 17.56
N GLY A 206 7.30 25.14 17.62
CA GLY A 206 8.19 26.24 17.31
C GLY A 206 9.43 26.31 18.20
N ASN A 207 10.53 26.74 17.58
CA ASN A 207 11.24 27.87 18.12
C ASN A 207 11.47 28.86 16.98
N GLY A 208 10.90 30.05 17.12
CA GLY A 208 10.93 31.08 16.10
C GLY A 208 12.34 31.62 15.87
N ASN A 209 12.68 31.79 14.61
CA ASN A 209 13.44 32.96 14.21
C ASN A 209 12.97 33.39 12.83
N ALA A 210 12.36 34.58 12.78
CA ALA A 210 12.03 35.24 11.53
C ALA A 210 13.35 35.58 10.82
N ASN A 211 13.53 35.11 9.59
CA ASN A 211 14.30 35.88 8.63
C ASN A 211 13.64 35.74 7.25
N THR A 212 13.12 36.87 6.79
CA THR A 212 12.87 37.16 5.39
C THR A 212 14.16 36.94 4.60
N ASP A 213 14.12 36.18 3.51
CA ASP A 213 14.80 36.61 2.29
C ASP A 213 14.32 35.79 1.08
N GLU A 214 13.83 36.56 0.13
CA GLU A 214 13.67 36.20 -1.27
C GLU A 214 15.05 35.80 -1.83
N ASN A 215 15.18 34.62 -2.43
CA ASN A 215 15.99 34.46 -3.64
C ASN A 215 15.75 33.12 -4.34
N ASN A 216 15.05 33.24 -5.47
CA ASN A 216 15.18 32.32 -6.60
C ASN A 216 16.62 32.36 -7.11
N GLY A 217 17.28 31.20 -7.19
CA GLY A 217 18.57 31.07 -7.85
C GLY A 217 18.92 29.61 -8.06
N ALA A 218 19.04 29.19 -9.32
CA ALA A 218 19.39 27.85 -9.76
C ALA A 218 20.62 27.30 -8.99
N GLN A 219 20.46 26.14 -8.35
CA GLN A 219 21.58 25.46 -7.71
C GLN A 219 22.26 24.51 -8.71
N LYS A 220 23.51 24.87 -9.02
CA LYS A 220 24.50 24.14 -9.81
C LYS A 220 24.77 22.73 -9.23
N PRO A 221 25.08 21.70 -10.05
CA PRO A 221 25.23 20.32 -9.59
C PRO A 221 26.37 20.15 -8.57
N ALA A 222 26.11 19.39 -7.51
CA ALA A 222 27.11 18.94 -6.55
C ALA A 222 27.90 17.72 -7.13
N PRO A 223 29.19 17.56 -6.79
CA PRO A 223 30.04 16.52 -7.35
C PRO A 223 29.65 15.13 -6.82
N THR A 224 29.54 14.18 -7.74
CA THR A 224 29.42 12.73 -7.48
C THR A 224 30.74 12.17 -6.98
N THR A 225 30.74 11.55 -5.81
CA THR A 225 31.81 10.66 -5.36
C THR A 225 31.68 9.34 -6.11
N ALA A 226 32.65 9.00 -6.96
CA ALA A 226 32.74 7.68 -7.57
C ALA A 226 33.21 6.67 -6.50
N ALA A 227 32.55 5.51 -6.43
CA ALA A 227 33.05 4.37 -5.67
C ALA A 227 34.34 3.85 -6.34
N PRO A 228 35.35 3.38 -5.58
CA PRO A 228 36.56 2.83 -6.17
C PRO A 228 36.24 1.51 -6.91
N GLU A 229 36.67 1.43 -8.17
CA GLU A 229 36.74 0.18 -8.93
C GLU A 229 37.83 -0.71 -8.32
N ALA A 230 37.49 -1.95 -7.95
CA ALA A 230 38.48 -2.98 -7.67
C ALA A 230 39.14 -3.37 -8.99
N THR A 231 40.42 -3.05 -9.14
CA THR A 231 41.26 -3.56 -10.23
C THR A 231 41.90 -4.86 -9.74
N GLU A 232 41.70 -5.93 -10.50
CA GLU A 232 42.22 -7.31 -10.35
C GLU A 232 41.39 -8.32 -9.54
N ALA A 233 41.04 -9.41 -10.23
CA ALA A 233 40.41 -10.61 -9.68
C ALA A 233 41.48 -11.57 -9.11
N PRO A 234 41.29 -12.15 -7.90
CA PRO A 234 42.18 -13.21 -7.44
C PRO A 234 41.92 -14.50 -8.22
N GLY A 235 42.97 -15.06 -8.82
CA GLY A 235 42.93 -16.36 -9.48
C GLY A 235 42.62 -17.51 -8.52
N ALA A 236 41.97 -18.54 -9.05
CA ALA A 236 41.60 -19.75 -8.31
C ALA A 236 42.85 -20.44 -7.71
N GLY A 237 42.94 -20.46 -6.38
CA GLY A 237 43.97 -21.15 -5.61
C GLY A 237 43.40 -21.72 -4.31
N GLY A 238 43.74 -22.97 -4.00
CA GLY A 238 43.10 -23.83 -3.00
C GLY A 238 43.19 -23.39 -1.54
N CYS A 239 42.39 -24.07 -0.73
CA CYS A 239 42.10 -23.83 0.68
C CYS A 239 43.37 -23.74 1.57
N GLY A 240 43.48 -22.67 2.37
CA GLY A 240 44.17 -22.70 3.66
C GLY A 240 45.38 -21.79 3.86
N GLN A 241 45.29 -20.48 3.63
CA GLN A 241 46.26 -19.49 4.16
C GLN A 241 45.58 -18.17 4.53
N ASP A 242 45.95 -17.61 5.69
CA ASP A 242 45.53 -16.27 6.14
C ASP A 242 46.25 -15.20 5.30
N VAL A 243 45.48 -14.28 4.71
CA VAL A 243 46.01 -13.12 3.97
C VAL A 243 45.81 -11.86 4.80
N THR A 244 46.91 -11.25 5.23
CA THR A 244 46.90 -9.92 5.86
C THR A 244 46.74 -8.84 4.79
N VAL A 245 45.60 -8.15 4.77
CA VAL A 245 45.37 -6.99 3.91
C VAL A 245 45.71 -5.71 4.67
N THR A 246 46.79 -5.02 4.28
CA THR A 246 47.13 -3.69 4.79
C THR A 246 46.36 -2.63 4.00
N GLN A 247 45.39 -1.97 4.64
CA GLN A 247 44.73 -0.77 4.07
C GLN A 247 45.42 0.49 4.58
N THR A 248 45.85 1.37 3.67
CA THR A 248 46.32 2.72 4.00
C THR A 248 45.20 3.71 3.69
N VAL A 249 44.70 4.41 4.71
CA VAL A 249 43.68 5.46 4.57
C VAL A 249 44.37 6.82 4.62
N THR A 250 44.35 7.55 3.52
CA THR A 250 44.87 8.93 3.45
C THR A 250 43.70 9.91 3.50
N THR A 251 43.58 10.69 4.58
CA THR A 251 42.61 11.79 4.68
C THR A 251 43.30 13.12 4.40
N THR A 252 42.83 13.87 3.40
CA THR A 252 43.30 15.24 3.13
C THR A 252 42.31 16.24 3.75
N VAL A 253 42.80 17.10 4.64
CA VAL A 253 42.01 18.19 5.25
C VAL A 253 42.45 19.52 4.64
N ALA A 254 41.51 20.31 4.11
CA ALA A 254 41.79 21.64 3.60
C ALA A 254 41.90 22.66 4.75
N PRO A 255 42.84 23.63 4.71
CA PRO A 255 42.98 24.63 5.76
C PRO A 255 41.82 25.62 5.74
N GLY A 256 41.12 25.76 6.87
CA GLY A 256 40.11 26.79 7.08
C GLY A 256 40.73 28.18 7.17
N LYS A 257 40.16 29.16 6.45
CA LYS A 257 40.49 30.59 6.61
C LYS A 257 39.98 31.07 7.97
N GLY A 258 40.89 31.31 8.91
CA GLY A 258 40.56 31.91 10.20
C GLY A 258 40.37 33.43 10.11
N GLN A 259 39.37 33.95 10.83
CA GLN A 259 39.44 35.29 11.44
C GLN A 259 39.64 35.06 12.94
N GLY A 260 40.65 35.75 13.48
CA GLY A 260 41.39 35.35 14.68
C GLY A 260 40.63 35.43 16.00
N ASN A 261 40.98 34.52 16.91
CA ASN A 261 41.81 34.82 18.08
C ASN A 261 42.15 33.52 18.81
N ASN A 262 43.40 33.43 19.27
CA ASN A 262 44.07 32.36 20.02
C ASN A 262 43.16 31.28 20.65
N GLY A 263 43.24 30.06 20.13
CA GLY A 263 42.67 28.85 20.73
C GLY A 263 43.32 27.60 20.12
N GLU A 264 43.89 26.77 20.98
CA GLU A 264 44.50 25.46 20.69
C GLU A 264 43.58 24.58 19.81
N ALA A 265 44.15 23.92 18.80
CA ALA A 265 43.41 22.95 17.98
C ALA A 265 43.00 21.74 18.83
N PRO A 266 41.73 21.30 18.83
CA PRO A 266 41.31 20.15 19.61
C PRO A 266 41.89 18.85 19.03
N ALA A 267 42.65 18.14 19.84
CA ALA A 267 43.08 16.76 19.59
C ALA A 267 41.86 15.83 19.69
N ALA A 268 41.56 15.09 18.61
CA ALA A 268 40.50 14.08 18.61
C ALA A 268 41.01 12.78 19.25
N THR A 269 40.65 12.56 20.52
CA THR A 269 40.76 11.26 21.20
C THR A 269 39.44 10.50 21.07
N ALA A 270 39.29 9.74 19.98
CA ALA A 270 38.27 8.69 19.88
C ALA A 270 38.93 7.32 20.13
N LYS A 271 38.52 6.66 21.22
CA LYS A 271 38.92 5.30 21.60
C LYS A 271 38.20 4.29 20.67
N PRO A 272 38.88 3.29 20.08
CA PRO A 272 38.19 2.27 19.29
C PRO A 272 37.40 1.32 20.21
N GLU A 273 36.08 1.23 20.02
CA GLU A 273 35.29 0.10 20.54
C GLU A 273 35.32 -1.04 19.52
N THR A 274 35.84 -2.19 19.96
CA THR A 274 35.85 -3.43 19.20
C THR A 274 34.46 -4.08 19.24
N THR A 275 33.73 -4.02 18.13
CA THR A 275 32.61 -4.95 17.86
C THR A 275 33.08 -5.98 16.84
N SER A 276 32.88 -7.25 17.18
CA SER A 276 33.26 -8.40 16.36
C SER A 276 32.35 -8.50 15.13
N PRO A 277 32.87 -8.71 13.91
CA PRO A 277 32.02 -8.89 12.74
C PRO A 277 31.27 -10.21 12.81
N ALA A 278 29.94 -10.14 12.72
CA ALA A 278 29.09 -11.30 12.48
C ALA A 278 29.47 -11.95 11.13
N ALA A 279 29.51 -13.28 11.11
CA ALA A 279 29.88 -14.07 9.94
C ALA A 279 29.03 -13.69 8.71
N ALA A 280 29.70 -13.43 7.59
CA ALA A 280 29.05 -13.16 6.32
C ALA A 280 28.22 -14.40 5.89
N PRO A 281 26.93 -14.24 5.55
CA PRO A 281 26.16 -15.31 4.91
C PRO A 281 26.75 -15.63 3.53
N PRO A 282 26.70 -16.89 3.07
CA PRO A 282 27.24 -17.27 1.79
C PRO A 282 26.52 -16.54 0.66
N ALA A 283 27.29 -16.11 -0.35
CA ALA A 283 26.78 -15.48 -1.55
C ALA A 283 25.77 -16.39 -2.26
N ALA A 284 24.49 -16.04 -2.20
CA ALA A 284 23.47 -16.63 -3.05
C ALA A 284 23.51 -15.93 -4.41
N GLY A 285 23.85 -16.68 -5.45
CA GLY A 285 23.97 -16.19 -6.82
C GLY A 285 22.65 -15.64 -7.36
N ASN A 286 22.77 -14.57 -8.13
CA ASN A 286 21.68 -13.99 -8.92
C ASN A 286 21.08 -15.04 -9.87
N GLY A 287 19.85 -15.47 -9.58
CA GLY A 287 18.98 -16.17 -10.50
C GLY A 287 17.78 -15.30 -10.85
N ALA A 288 17.87 -14.58 -11.96
CA ALA A 288 16.69 -14.01 -12.61
C ALA A 288 15.79 -15.16 -13.11
N GLY A 289 14.55 -15.20 -12.63
CA GLY A 289 13.57 -16.21 -13.04
C GLY A 289 12.18 -15.61 -13.13
N ASN A 290 11.83 -15.09 -14.30
CA ASN A 290 10.44 -15.02 -14.73
C ASN A 290 9.90 -16.45 -14.80
N GLY A 291 8.80 -16.74 -14.09
CA GLY A 291 8.19 -18.06 -14.19
C GLY A 291 6.92 -18.18 -13.35
N ALA A 292 5.78 -18.11 -14.03
CA ALA A 292 4.55 -18.70 -13.54
C ALA A 292 4.77 -20.21 -13.32
N GLY A 293 4.30 -20.73 -12.19
CA GLY A 293 4.11 -22.15 -11.95
C GLY A 293 5.38 -22.92 -11.53
N ASN A 294 5.42 -23.34 -10.25
CA ASN A 294 5.76 -24.70 -9.88
C ASN A 294 5.57 -24.87 -8.37
N GLY A 295 4.57 -25.66 -7.97
CA GLY A 295 4.42 -26.21 -6.62
C GLY A 295 5.46 -27.29 -6.30
N ASN A 296 6.70 -27.16 -6.81
CA ASN A 296 7.79 -28.09 -6.55
C ASN A 296 9.17 -27.46 -6.87
N ALA A 297 9.42 -26.23 -6.40
CA ALA A 297 10.76 -25.63 -6.46
C ALA A 297 11.43 -25.77 -5.10
N ASN A 298 12.53 -26.53 -5.07
CA ASN A 298 13.48 -26.75 -3.98
C ASN A 298 14.18 -25.47 -3.49
N GLY A 299 13.41 -24.47 -3.05
CA GLY A 299 13.86 -23.49 -2.07
C GLY A 299 13.48 -24.00 -0.69
N ASN A 300 14.32 -23.81 0.32
CA ASN A 300 13.93 -24.14 1.69
C ASN A 300 12.78 -23.21 2.11
N ILE A 301 11.53 -23.68 2.03
CA ILE A 301 10.37 -22.99 2.62
C ILE A 301 10.67 -22.80 4.11
N PRO A 302 10.61 -21.57 4.64
CA PRO A 302 10.85 -21.35 6.06
C PRO A 302 9.82 -22.10 6.91
N ASN A 303 10.30 -22.90 7.86
CA ASN A 303 9.46 -23.57 8.88
C ASN A 303 9.12 -22.66 10.07
N ALA A 304 9.35 -21.35 9.92
CA ALA A 304 9.06 -20.33 10.91
C ALA A 304 8.59 -19.06 10.18
N ASN A 305 7.73 -18.29 10.82
CA ASN A 305 7.34 -16.99 10.30
C ASN A 305 8.55 -16.05 10.36
N PRO A 306 8.99 -15.43 9.25
CA PRO A 306 10.15 -14.55 9.28
C PRO A 306 9.94 -13.40 10.27
N THR A 307 10.98 -13.05 11.01
CA THR A 307 10.98 -11.90 11.94
C THR A 307 11.88 -10.77 11.44
N THR A 308 12.59 -11.00 10.34
CA THR A 308 13.45 -10.04 9.66
C THR A 308 13.03 -9.93 8.19
N PRO A 309 13.38 -8.84 7.51
CA PRO A 309 13.10 -8.69 6.09
C PRO A 309 13.72 -9.82 5.25
N VAL A 310 12.90 -10.49 4.45
CA VAL A 310 13.31 -11.54 3.51
C VAL A 310 12.61 -11.34 2.17
N PRO A 311 13.17 -11.80 1.02
CA PRO A 311 12.47 -11.70 -0.25
C PRO A 311 11.10 -12.38 -0.22
N VAL A 312 10.11 -11.79 -0.89
CA VAL A 312 8.79 -12.40 -1.08
C VAL A 312 8.46 -12.54 -2.56
N SER A 313 7.64 -13.54 -2.90
CA SER A 313 7.34 -13.85 -4.30
C SER A 313 6.26 -12.96 -4.94
N ARG A 314 5.49 -12.19 -4.15
CA ARG A 314 4.47 -11.26 -4.67
C ARG A 314 4.83 -9.79 -4.36
N ALA A 315 3.84 -8.91 -4.41
CA ALA A 315 4.02 -7.46 -4.34
C ALA A 315 4.82 -7.03 -3.10
N GLY A 316 5.64 -5.98 -3.26
CA GLY A 316 6.50 -5.45 -2.21
C GLY A 316 7.93 -5.99 -2.20
N GLY A 317 8.21 -7.15 -2.83
CA GLY A 317 9.57 -7.67 -3.07
C GLY A 317 10.34 -8.14 -1.83
N THR A 318 10.05 -7.55 -0.67
CA THR A 318 10.64 -7.84 0.64
C THR A 318 9.53 -7.89 1.69
N PHE A 319 9.53 -8.94 2.50
CA PHE A 319 8.68 -9.10 3.67
C PHE A 319 8.95 -8.01 4.71
N ASN A 320 7.89 -7.39 5.23
CA ASN A 320 7.96 -6.42 6.32
C ASN A 320 7.34 -7.05 7.58
N PRO A 321 8.14 -7.44 8.60
CA PRO A 321 7.64 -8.11 9.79
C PRO A 321 6.65 -7.27 10.58
N THR A 322 6.86 -5.96 10.70
CA THR A 322 5.96 -5.06 11.43
C THR A 322 4.60 -4.98 10.74
N ALA A 323 4.60 -4.78 9.43
CA ALA A 323 3.37 -4.65 8.67
C ALA A 323 2.60 -5.98 8.60
N ALA A 324 3.31 -7.12 8.54
CA ALA A 324 2.70 -8.43 8.62
C ALA A 324 2.10 -8.73 10.00
N ALA A 325 2.76 -8.33 11.08
CA ALA A 325 2.26 -8.48 12.45
C ALA A 325 1.00 -7.63 12.70
N GLU A 326 0.98 -6.39 12.21
CA GLU A 326 -0.22 -5.53 12.25
C GLU A 326 -1.37 -6.20 11.47
N ALA A 327 -1.11 -6.60 10.23
CA ALA A 327 -2.10 -7.16 9.33
C ALA A 327 -2.64 -8.54 9.77
N ASN A 328 -1.85 -9.29 10.54
CA ASN A 328 -2.18 -10.64 11.01
C ASN A 328 -1.97 -10.72 12.54
N THR A 329 -2.59 -9.79 13.25
CA THR A 329 -2.57 -9.80 14.72
C THR A 329 -3.24 -11.07 15.25
N PHE A 330 -2.60 -11.75 16.19
CA PHE A 330 -3.19 -12.90 16.87
C PHE A 330 -4.43 -12.48 17.66
N ASP A 331 -5.56 -13.13 17.42
CA ASP A 331 -6.80 -12.92 18.15
C ASP A 331 -6.82 -13.76 19.43
N ASP A 332 -6.50 -13.12 20.56
CA ASP A 332 -6.52 -13.72 21.89
C ASP A 332 -7.95 -13.87 22.46
N THR A 333 -8.94 -13.23 21.83
CA THR A 333 -10.36 -13.35 22.18
C THR A 333 -11.08 -14.50 21.44
N ALA A 334 -10.37 -15.18 20.55
CA ALA A 334 -10.94 -16.19 19.66
C ALA A 334 -11.36 -17.48 20.39
N ALA A 335 -12.59 -17.93 20.13
CA ALA A 335 -13.04 -19.28 20.44
C ALA A 335 -12.57 -20.25 19.34
N ARG A 336 -11.59 -21.09 19.68
CA ARG A 336 -10.98 -22.08 18.79
C ARG A 336 -11.61 -23.44 19.02
N ALA A 337 -12.20 -24.02 17.97
CA ALA A 337 -12.69 -25.40 17.99
C ALA A 337 -11.54 -26.41 17.86
N PHE A 338 -10.49 -26.03 17.12
CA PHE A 338 -9.25 -26.78 16.95
C PHE A 338 -8.08 -25.80 16.91
N THR A 339 -6.93 -26.26 17.39
CA THR A 339 -5.70 -25.45 17.47
C THR A 339 -4.53 -26.29 16.97
N LYS A 340 -3.69 -25.71 16.10
CA LYS A 340 -2.50 -26.34 15.50
C LYS A 340 -2.77 -27.71 14.86
N VAL A 341 -3.92 -27.85 14.22
CA VAL A 341 -4.31 -29.07 13.50
C VAL A 341 -3.85 -29.01 12.06
N ALA A 342 -3.58 -30.18 11.46
CA ALA A 342 -3.42 -30.30 10.02
C ALA A 342 -4.79 -30.43 9.36
N ILE A 343 -4.92 -29.93 8.13
CA ILE A 343 -6.12 -30.14 7.31
C ILE A 343 -5.70 -30.95 6.08
N ARG A 344 -6.23 -32.17 6.00
CA ARG A 344 -5.96 -33.12 4.92
C ARG A 344 -7.01 -32.97 3.83
N ALA A 345 -6.55 -32.76 2.61
CA ALA A 345 -7.35 -32.72 1.40
C ALA A 345 -7.78 -34.13 0.95
N PRO A 346 -8.83 -34.25 0.12
CA PRO A 346 -9.34 -35.56 -0.31
C PRO A 346 -8.35 -36.35 -1.19
N ASN A 347 -7.34 -35.70 -1.78
CA ASN A 347 -6.24 -36.38 -2.46
C ASN A 347 -5.16 -36.92 -1.50
N GLY A 348 -5.35 -36.79 -0.19
CA GLY A 348 -4.46 -37.31 0.85
C GLY A 348 -3.33 -36.37 1.28
N GLN A 349 -3.15 -35.23 0.62
CA GLN A 349 -2.14 -34.20 0.95
C GLN A 349 -2.62 -33.26 2.06
N CYS A 350 -1.70 -32.55 2.71
CA CYS A 350 -2.01 -31.56 3.74
C CYS A 350 -1.92 -30.15 3.17
N LEU A 351 -2.77 -29.27 3.68
CA LEU A 351 -2.64 -27.84 3.45
C LEU A 351 -1.31 -27.35 4.01
N SER A 352 -0.64 -26.46 3.29
CA SER A 352 0.60 -25.83 3.75
C SER A 352 0.70 -24.38 3.26
N VAL A 353 1.36 -23.54 4.06
CA VAL A 353 1.56 -22.12 3.81
C VAL A 353 3.04 -21.79 3.79
N ASP A 354 3.54 -21.25 2.69
CA ASP A 354 4.86 -20.61 2.65
C ASP A 354 4.72 -19.14 3.08
N PRO A 355 5.26 -18.74 4.26
CA PRO A 355 5.10 -17.38 4.77
C PRO A 355 5.73 -16.29 3.89
N THR A 356 6.55 -16.67 2.90
CA THR A 356 7.20 -15.76 1.94
C THR A 356 6.52 -15.74 0.56
N ALA A 357 5.51 -16.57 0.34
CA ALA A 357 4.82 -16.67 -0.94
C ALA A 357 3.72 -15.59 -1.15
N GLY A 358 3.63 -14.62 -0.23
CA GLY A 358 2.67 -13.53 -0.23
C GLY A 358 3.26 -12.20 -0.67
N ASP A 359 2.52 -11.13 -0.41
CA ASP A 359 3.06 -9.76 -0.44
C ASP A 359 3.87 -9.44 0.81
N PHE A 360 4.41 -8.22 0.90
CA PHE A 360 5.20 -7.76 2.04
C PHE A 360 4.50 -7.87 3.41
N ARG A 361 3.16 -8.03 3.45
CA ARG A 361 2.34 -8.20 4.66
C ARG A 361 1.76 -9.60 4.81
N GLN A 362 2.23 -10.57 4.01
CA GLN A 362 1.74 -11.95 3.99
C GLN A 362 0.30 -12.11 3.48
N ASN A 363 -0.22 -11.11 2.78
CA ASN A 363 -1.45 -11.29 2.04
C ASN A 363 -1.18 -12.03 0.74
N LEU A 364 -2.21 -12.71 0.22
CA LEU A 364 -2.17 -13.41 -1.06
C LEU A 364 -1.23 -14.62 -1.09
N ILE A 365 -0.83 -15.17 0.06
CA ILE A 365 -0.08 -16.42 0.09
C ILE A 365 -0.96 -17.55 -0.48
N PRO A 366 -0.54 -18.28 -1.52
CA PRO A 366 -1.26 -19.46 -1.99
C PRO A 366 -1.36 -20.52 -0.89
N VAL A 367 -2.51 -21.18 -0.77
CA VAL A 367 -2.63 -22.36 0.09
C VAL A 367 -2.21 -23.59 -0.71
N ALA A 368 -1.01 -24.11 -0.43
CA ALA A 368 -0.44 -25.25 -1.13
C ALA A 368 -0.98 -26.59 -0.60
N LEU A 369 -0.81 -27.64 -1.39
CA LEU A 369 -1.01 -29.03 -1.01
C LEU A 369 0.32 -29.76 -1.08
N VAL A 370 0.76 -30.31 0.05
CA VAL A 370 2.05 -30.99 0.19
C VAL A 370 1.85 -32.36 0.83
N ASP A 371 2.85 -33.23 0.72
CA ASP A 371 2.87 -34.46 1.50
C ASP A 371 2.95 -34.11 2.98
N CYS A 372 1.97 -34.62 3.75
CA CYS A 372 1.84 -34.33 5.17
C CYS A 372 3.13 -34.70 5.92
N ASN A 373 3.73 -33.73 6.60
CA ASN A 373 4.96 -33.92 7.36
C ASN A 373 4.91 -33.34 8.79
N GLY A 374 3.81 -32.67 9.16
CA GLY A 374 3.62 -32.10 10.50
C GLY A 374 4.41 -30.83 10.77
N SER A 375 4.94 -30.18 9.74
CA SER A 375 5.62 -28.89 9.84
C SER A 375 4.71 -27.78 10.37
N ALA A 376 5.31 -26.69 10.85
CA ALA A 376 4.53 -25.54 11.32
C ALA A 376 3.71 -24.89 10.19
N ASN A 377 4.16 -25.03 8.94
CA ASN A 377 3.45 -24.58 7.75
C ASN A 377 2.11 -25.28 7.51
N GLU A 378 1.93 -26.49 8.07
CA GLU A 378 0.71 -27.31 7.96
C GLU A 378 -0.27 -27.08 9.11
N GLN A 379 0.07 -26.24 10.10
CA GLN A 379 -0.74 -26.04 11.29
C GLN A 379 -1.75 -24.91 11.11
N PHE A 380 -3.01 -25.23 11.39
CA PHE A 380 -4.12 -24.30 11.35
C PHE A 380 -4.94 -24.34 12.64
N ASP A 381 -5.53 -23.19 12.97
CA ASP A 381 -6.56 -23.06 13.99
C ASP A 381 -7.92 -22.90 13.31
N ILE A 382 -8.96 -23.47 13.92
CA ILE A 382 -10.34 -23.34 13.47
C ILE A 382 -11.08 -22.41 14.43
N VAL A 383 -11.28 -21.15 14.03
CA VAL A 383 -11.87 -20.10 14.87
C VAL A 383 -13.35 -19.93 14.55
N THR A 384 -14.20 -20.28 15.52
CA THR A 384 -15.67 -20.21 15.38
C THR A 384 -16.27 -18.89 15.83
N LYS A 385 -15.52 -18.12 16.62
CA LYS A 385 -15.88 -16.77 17.07
C LYS A 385 -14.63 -16.00 17.48
N GLY A 386 -14.61 -14.68 17.33
CA GLY A 386 -13.52 -13.80 17.72
C GLY A 386 -13.69 -12.38 17.16
N LYS A 387 -12.65 -11.56 17.19
CA LYS A 387 -12.61 -10.21 16.60
C LYS A 387 -13.04 -10.22 15.13
N HIS A 388 -12.61 -11.24 14.38
CA HIS A 388 -12.83 -11.36 12.94
C HIS A 388 -13.95 -12.33 12.54
N ASN A 389 -14.68 -12.89 13.53
CA ASN A 389 -15.82 -13.76 13.29
C ASN A 389 -16.87 -13.56 14.40
N ASP A 390 -17.96 -12.87 14.09
CA ASP A 390 -19.01 -12.59 15.08
C ASP A 390 -19.89 -13.80 15.41
N GLY A 391 -19.74 -14.91 14.69
CA GLY A 391 -20.44 -16.17 14.88
C GLY A 391 -21.87 -16.20 14.33
N LYS A 392 -22.37 -15.13 13.69
CA LYS A 392 -23.77 -15.06 13.24
C LYS A 392 -24.07 -15.97 12.05
N ASP A 393 -23.10 -16.16 11.16
CA ASP A 393 -23.26 -16.98 9.95
C ASP A 393 -23.01 -18.48 10.18
N GLY A 394 -22.68 -18.88 11.43
CA GLY A 394 -22.36 -20.27 11.79
C GLY A 394 -21.14 -20.83 11.06
N GLY A 395 -20.27 -19.95 10.54
CA GLY A 395 -19.03 -20.31 9.87
C GLY A 395 -17.81 -20.20 10.80
N ALA A 396 -16.72 -20.84 10.41
CA ALA A 396 -15.42 -20.75 11.05
C ALA A 396 -14.41 -20.11 10.10
N LEU A 397 -13.42 -19.43 10.67
CA LEU A 397 -12.20 -19.05 9.98
C LEU A 397 -11.21 -20.22 10.06
N VAL A 398 -10.53 -20.50 8.95
CA VAL A 398 -9.35 -21.37 8.92
C VAL A 398 -8.13 -20.46 8.98
N VAL A 399 -7.44 -20.45 10.12
CA VAL A 399 -6.36 -19.51 10.43
C VAL A 399 -5.03 -20.25 10.41
N SER A 400 -4.02 -19.77 9.71
CA SER A 400 -2.68 -20.36 9.80
C SER A 400 -2.11 -20.10 11.20
N SER A 401 -1.73 -21.15 11.92
CA SER A 401 -1.09 -21.01 13.25
C SER A 401 0.34 -20.43 13.15
N LEU A 402 0.91 -20.39 11.94
CA LEU A 402 2.23 -19.83 11.65
C LEU A 402 2.19 -18.31 11.41
N THR A 403 1.23 -17.85 10.60
CA THR A 403 1.17 -16.45 10.13
C THR A 403 0.01 -15.65 10.72
N ASN A 404 -0.95 -16.30 11.37
CA ASN A 404 -2.24 -15.74 11.83
C ASN A 404 -3.16 -15.20 10.72
N GLY A 405 -2.79 -15.36 9.44
CA GLY A 405 -3.69 -15.05 8.33
C GLY A 405 -4.84 -16.03 8.24
N CYS A 406 -5.93 -15.62 7.60
CA CYS A 406 -7.12 -16.44 7.34
C CYS A 406 -7.16 -16.92 5.88
N VAL A 407 -7.54 -18.17 5.66
CA VAL A 407 -7.87 -18.65 4.31
C VAL A 407 -9.04 -17.80 3.78
N SER A 408 -8.86 -17.23 2.61
CA SER A 408 -9.82 -16.36 1.94
C SER A 408 -10.10 -16.87 0.54
N THR A 409 -11.39 -16.85 0.19
CA THR A 409 -11.86 -17.05 -1.18
C THR A 409 -12.21 -15.71 -1.82
N ASP A 410 -11.62 -15.42 -2.98
CA ASP A 410 -11.89 -14.21 -3.75
C ASP A 410 -12.13 -14.57 -5.22
N GLY A 411 -13.41 -14.77 -5.57
CA GLY A 411 -13.84 -15.14 -6.92
C GLY A 411 -13.62 -14.05 -7.99
N ARG A 412 -13.10 -12.87 -7.60
CA ARG A 412 -12.68 -11.85 -8.57
C ARG A 412 -11.28 -12.11 -9.12
N ARG A 413 -10.53 -13.03 -8.51
CA ARG A 413 -9.17 -13.37 -8.95
C ARG A 413 -9.22 -14.38 -10.09
N THR A 414 -8.16 -14.38 -10.87
CA THR A 414 -7.94 -15.38 -11.91
C THR A 414 -7.88 -16.77 -11.30
N ASP A 415 -8.34 -17.76 -12.05
CA ASP A 415 -8.25 -19.17 -11.68
C ASP A 415 -6.83 -19.52 -11.21
N GLY A 416 -6.74 -20.23 -10.08
CA GLY A 416 -5.49 -20.52 -9.39
C GLY A 416 -5.15 -19.55 -8.24
N ASP A 417 -5.61 -18.30 -8.27
CA ASP A 417 -5.36 -17.30 -7.20
C ASP A 417 -6.63 -17.01 -6.36
N THR A 418 -7.64 -17.86 -6.48
CA THR A 418 -8.94 -17.68 -5.83
C THR A 418 -8.94 -18.11 -4.36
N VAL A 419 -7.98 -18.92 -3.91
CA VAL A 419 -7.85 -19.38 -2.52
C VAL A 419 -6.46 -19.02 -1.99
N THR A 420 -6.40 -18.06 -1.07
CA THR A 420 -5.15 -17.53 -0.52
C THR A 420 -5.27 -17.21 0.96
N MET A 421 -4.18 -17.21 1.71
CA MET A 421 -4.12 -16.54 3.01
C MET A 421 -4.24 -15.03 2.81
N PHE A 422 -5.01 -14.40 3.68
CA PHE A 422 -5.21 -12.97 3.74
C PHE A 422 -5.51 -12.57 5.18
N SER A 423 -5.22 -11.32 5.55
CA SER A 423 -5.61 -10.75 6.83
C SER A 423 -7.06 -11.09 7.19
N CYS A 424 -7.25 -11.59 8.41
CA CYS A 424 -8.57 -11.93 8.92
C CYS A 424 -9.49 -10.69 8.91
N GLY A 425 -10.75 -10.89 8.56
CA GLY A 425 -11.72 -9.82 8.27
C GLY A 425 -11.63 -9.25 6.85
N GLY A 426 -10.72 -9.76 6.02
CA GLY A 426 -10.63 -9.53 4.57
C GLY A 426 -10.30 -8.11 4.15
N ARG A 427 -9.70 -7.33 5.06
CA ARG A 427 -9.05 -6.06 4.77
C ARG A 427 -7.55 -6.24 4.95
N ALA A 428 -6.75 -5.72 4.03
CA ALA A 428 -5.32 -6.04 3.91
C ALA A 428 -4.46 -5.60 5.11
N ALA A 429 -4.99 -4.75 6.00
CA ALA A 429 -4.30 -4.32 7.21
C ALA A 429 -4.87 -4.95 8.49
N GLY A 430 -5.74 -5.96 8.39
CA GLY A 430 -6.28 -6.67 9.55
C GLY A 430 -7.30 -5.87 10.35
N GLU A 431 -7.82 -4.76 9.81
CA GLU A 431 -8.83 -3.91 10.43
C GLU A 431 -10.28 -4.36 10.12
N GLY A 432 -10.44 -5.36 9.26
CA GLY A 432 -11.74 -5.91 8.91
C GLY A 432 -12.42 -6.59 10.09
N LEU A 433 -13.76 -6.65 10.08
CA LEU A 433 -14.54 -7.38 11.08
C LEU A 433 -14.80 -8.81 10.58
N THR A 434 -16.06 -9.20 10.42
CA THR A 434 -16.44 -10.48 9.82
C THR A 434 -16.52 -10.35 8.31
N ASN A 435 -15.89 -11.28 7.59
CA ASN A 435 -15.95 -11.37 6.14
C ASN A 435 -16.39 -12.77 5.72
N THR A 436 -17.57 -12.86 5.09
CA THR A 436 -18.17 -14.13 4.64
C THR A 436 -17.32 -14.86 3.60
N GLY A 437 -16.43 -14.17 2.88
CA GLY A 437 -15.45 -14.76 1.96
C GLY A 437 -14.29 -15.50 2.63
N GLN A 438 -14.18 -15.42 3.96
CA GLN A 438 -13.22 -16.18 4.76
C GLN A 438 -13.90 -17.25 5.63
N LEU A 439 -15.23 -17.33 5.62
CA LEU A 439 -15.97 -18.26 6.45
C LEU A 439 -16.29 -19.55 5.69
N VAL A 440 -16.14 -20.67 6.38
CA VAL A 440 -16.55 -22.01 5.94
C VAL A 440 -17.34 -22.69 7.05
N LYS A 441 -18.37 -23.47 6.68
CA LYS A 441 -19.10 -24.28 7.67
C LYS A 441 -18.35 -25.57 7.94
N ILE A 442 -17.81 -25.71 9.15
CA ILE A 442 -17.07 -26.90 9.60
C ILE A 442 -17.89 -27.59 10.69
N GLN A 443 -18.12 -28.90 10.53
CA GLN A 443 -18.82 -29.74 11.50
C GLN A 443 -18.01 -31.00 11.77
N GLY A 444 -17.62 -31.22 13.02
CA GLY A 444 -16.75 -32.35 13.40
C GLY A 444 -15.38 -32.30 12.71
N ASN A 445 -14.80 -33.47 12.46
CA ASN A 445 -13.44 -33.59 11.91
C ASN A 445 -13.44 -33.74 10.38
N SER A 446 -14.60 -33.77 9.72
CA SER A 446 -14.68 -33.89 8.27
C SER A 446 -15.73 -32.92 7.75
N PHE A 447 -15.38 -32.14 6.73
CA PHE A 447 -16.24 -31.07 6.23
C PHE A 447 -16.09 -30.89 4.73
N VAL A 448 -17.18 -30.51 4.07
CA VAL A 448 -17.14 -30.01 2.69
C VAL A 448 -16.71 -28.55 2.74
N TRP A 449 -15.64 -28.21 2.03
CA TRP A 449 -15.12 -26.84 2.06
C TRP A 449 -15.90 -25.94 1.10
N LYS A 450 -17.09 -25.55 1.54
CA LYS A 450 -17.95 -24.61 0.84
C LYS A 450 -17.88 -23.22 1.50
N PRO A 451 -17.41 -22.17 0.81
CA PRO A 451 -17.38 -20.81 1.35
C PRO A 451 -18.80 -20.32 1.68
N VAL A 452 -18.95 -19.53 2.74
CA VAL A 452 -20.27 -19.00 3.13
C VAL A 452 -20.81 -18.01 2.09
N ASN A 453 -19.94 -17.21 1.48
CA ASN A 453 -20.28 -16.23 0.45
C ASN A 453 -20.56 -16.82 -0.94
N ASP A 454 -20.28 -18.10 -1.18
CA ASP A 454 -20.42 -18.74 -2.49
C ASP A 454 -21.20 -20.05 -2.36
N GLN A 455 -22.43 -20.05 -2.87
CA GLN A 455 -23.29 -21.21 -2.82
C GLN A 455 -23.09 -22.18 -3.99
N ILE A 456 -22.27 -21.83 -4.97
CA ILE A 456 -22.07 -22.59 -6.22
C ILE A 456 -20.73 -23.32 -6.19
N ASN A 457 -19.69 -22.64 -5.74
CA ASN A 457 -18.33 -23.17 -5.77
C ASN A 457 -17.88 -23.74 -4.42
N CYS A 458 -17.00 -24.73 -4.50
CA CYS A 458 -16.30 -25.36 -3.40
C CYS A 458 -14.80 -25.12 -3.55
N VAL A 459 -14.07 -25.14 -2.44
CA VAL A 459 -12.62 -25.19 -2.43
C VAL A 459 -12.20 -26.63 -2.73
N VAL A 460 -11.33 -26.81 -3.72
CA VAL A 460 -10.88 -28.13 -4.19
C VAL A 460 -9.36 -28.12 -4.46
N PRO A 461 -8.71 -29.29 -4.48
CA PRO A 461 -7.35 -29.44 -5.01
C PRO A 461 -7.26 -28.99 -6.48
N GLY A 462 -6.43 -27.99 -6.75
CA GLY A 462 -6.12 -27.55 -8.11
C GLY A 462 -4.98 -28.35 -8.73
N THR A 463 -4.84 -28.25 -10.06
CA THR A 463 -3.82 -28.97 -10.84
C THR A 463 -2.38 -28.52 -10.59
N GLN A 464 -2.19 -27.38 -9.92
CA GLN A 464 -0.88 -26.78 -9.64
C GLN A 464 -0.37 -27.06 -8.21
N GLY A 465 -0.94 -28.05 -7.51
CA GLY A 465 -0.54 -28.35 -6.13
C GLY A 465 -0.95 -27.28 -5.12
N ARG A 466 -2.04 -26.56 -5.40
CA ARG A 466 -2.63 -25.53 -4.53
C ARG A 466 -4.13 -25.58 -4.57
N LEU A 467 -4.78 -25.03 -3.55
CA LEU A 467 -6.22 -24.90 -3.50
C LEU A 467 -6.75 -23.90 -4.51
N VAL A 468 -7.92 -24.20 -5.08
CA VAL A 468 -8.68 -23.34 -5.99
C VAL A 468 -10.16 -23.43 -5.68
N THR A 469 -10.97 -22.60 -6.32
CA THR A 469 -12.44 -22.71 -6.31
C THR A 469 -12.93 -23.34 -7.60
N ALA A 470 -13.86 -24.29 -7.52
CA ALA A 470 -14.54 -24.88 -8.67
C ALA A 470 -15.99 -25.23 -8.31
N PRO A 471 -16.89 -25.50 -9.28
CA PRO A 471 -18.25 -25.94 -8.97
C PRO A 471 -18.24 -27.17 -8.05
N CYS A 472 -19.06 -27.15 -7.00
CA CYS A 472 -19.22 -28.29 -6.09
C CYS A 472 -19.77 -29.50 -6.87
N LYS A 473 -19.18 -30.69 -6.68
CA LYS A 473 -19.53 -31.91 -7.42
C LYS A 473 -20.39 -32.87 -6.59
N GLY A 474 -20.25 -32.84 -5.27
CA GLY A 474 -20.90 -33.79 -4.37
C GLY A 474 -20.30 -35.20 -4.44
N ASP A 475 -19.08 -35.36 -4.97
CA ASP A 475 -18.40 -36.64 -5.16
C ASP A 475 -17.29 -36.89 -4.11
N ASN A 476 -17.22 -36.04 -3.08
CA ASN A 476 -16.20 -35.98 -2.02
C ASN A 476 -14.83 -35.41 -2.47
N SER A 477 -14.69 -34.91 -3.70
CA SER A 477 -13.48 -34.19 -4.12
C SER A 477 -13.28 -32.84 -3.42
N GLU A 478 -14.30 -32.39 -2.69
CA GLU A 478 -14.32 -31.18 -1.87
C GLU A 478 -14.38 -31.46 -0.34
N THR A 479 -14.24 -32.72 0.07
CA THR A 479 -14.32 -33.14 1.48
C THR A 479 -12.93 -33.18 2.13
N TYR A 480 -12.72 -32.34 3.13
CA TYR A 480 -11.47 -32.22 3.88
C TYR A 480 -11.61 -32.88 5.26
N THR A 481 -10.48 -33.28 5.83
CA THR A 481 -10.40 -33.90 7.17
C THR A 481 -9.45 -33.11 8.05
N ILE A 482 -9.90 -32.77 9.25
CA ILE A 482 -9.07 -32.20 10.31
C ILE A 482 -8.35 -33.34 11.01
N VAL A 483 -7.02 -33.25 11.06
CA VAL A 483 -6.13 -34.22 11.70
C VAL A 483 -5.45 -33.52 12.87
N ALA A 484 -5.77 -33.98 14.08
CA ALA A 484 -5.26 -33.43 15.34
C ALA A 484 -4.03 -34.18 15.83
#